data_AF-A0A0N1EEH4-F1
#
_entry.id   AF-A0A0N1EEH4-F1
#
_cell.length_a   1.000
_cell.length_b   1.000
_cell.length_c   1.000
_cell.angle_alpha   90.00
_cell.angle_beta   90.00
_cell.angle_gamma   90.00
#
_symmetry.space_group_name_H-M   'P 1'
#
loop_
_entity.id
_entity.type
_entity.pdbx_description
1 polymer ?
#
loop_
_entity_poly.entity_id
_entity_poly.type
_entity_poly.pdbx_seq_one_letter_code
_entity_poly.pdbx_strand_id
1 'polypeptide(L)'
;MSQPENYVECCEHGKQQATYVCQHTVQTLKDGILRGFWSAEPESGNKRPDSWCSGCEEMVNKSGGDWNDESESFAGVKLICGACYDRVKQLNLESKKKWWQVWR
;
A
#
# COMPACT_ATOMS: atom_id res chain seq x y z
N MET A 1 14.25 17.67 4.38
CA MET A 1 13.45 18.15 5.53
C MET A 1 12.63 16.96 6.00
N SER A 2 12.93 16.40 7.17
CA SER A 2 12.20 15.24 7.69
C SER A 2 10.81 15.69 8.10
N GLN A 3 9.76 15.30 7.36
CA GLN A 3 8.40 15.54 7.82
C GLN A 3 8.21 14.82 9.16
N PRO A 4 7.58 15.46 10.17
CA PRO A 4 7.31 14.80 11.44
C PRO A 4 6.57 13.49 11.16
N GLU A 5 6.99 12.42 11.81
CA GLU A 5 6.30 11.13 11.73
C GLU A 5 4.85 11.33 12.19
N ASN A 6 3.94 11.48 11.22
CA ASN A 6 2.52 11.61 11.53
C ASN A 6 2.05 10.27 12.10
N TYR A 7 1.28 10.30 13.18
CA TYR A 7 0.72 9.12 13.84
C TYR A 7 -0.80 9.07 13.66
N VAL A 8 -1.36 7.87 13.63
CA VAL A 8 -2.81 7.63 13.63
C VAL A 8 -3.18 6.63 14.72
N GLU A 9 -4.35 6.82 15.33
CA GLU A 9 -4.97 5.84 16.22
C GLU A 9 -5.77 4.82 15.39
N CYS A 10 -5.26 3.60 15.31
CA CYS A 10 -5.95 2.49 14.69
C CYS A 10 -6.82 1.77 15.73
N CYS A 11 -8.06 1.44 15.37
CA CYS A 11 -8.95 0.66 16.24
C CYS A 11 -8.43 -0.76 16.53
N GLU A 12 -7.56 -1.32 15.68
CA GLU A 12 -6.97 -2.66 15.85
C GLU A 12 -5.55 -2.63 16.46
N HIS A 13 -4.75 -1.62 16.13
CA HIS A 13 -3.30 -1.60 16.42
C HIS A 13 -2.85 -0.43 17.31
N GLY A 14 -3.78 0.40 17.76
CA GLY A 14 -3.51 1.62 18.54
C GLY A 14 -2.68 2.65 17.75
N LYS A 15 -1.92 3.46 18.48
CA LYS A 15 -1.06 4.51 17.92
C LYS A 15 0.06 3.92 17.09
N GLN A 16 0.13 4.30 15.82
CA GLN A 16 1.12 3.82 14.85
C GLN A 16 1.49 4.94 13.88
N GLN A 17 2.60 4.77 13.15
CA GLN A 17 2.93 5.64 12.01
C GLN A 17 1.74 5.69 11.02
N ALA A 18 1.35 6.88 10.60
CA ALA A 18 0.37 7.10 9.54
C ALA A 18 1.04 6.90 8.18
N THR A 19 0.35 6.19 7.29
CA THR A 19 0.80 5.91 5.93
C THR A 19 -0.36 6.05 4.96
N TYR A 20 -0.07 6.25 3.67
CA TYR A 20 -1.09 6.43 2.65
C TYR A 20 -1.09 5.30 1.64
N VAL A 21 -2.28 4.78 1.35
CA VAL A 21 -2.50 3.79 0.31
C VAL A 21 -3.75 4.07 -0.51
N CYS A 22 -3.88 3.48 -1.70
CA CYS A 22 -5.15 3.55 -2.42
C CYS A 22 -6.26 2.72 -1.72
N GLN A 23 -7.53 3.09 -1.95
CA GLN A 23 -8.69 2.38 -1.40
C GLN A 23 -8.71 0.88 -1.76
N HIS A 24 -8.15 0.53 -2.92
CA HIS A 24 -8.06 -0.86 -3.39
C HIS A 24 -7.12 -1.70 -2.52
N THR A 25 -6.02 -1.13 -2.05
CA THR A 25 -5.13 -1.79 -1.10
C THR A 25 -5.85 -2.06 0.22
N VAL A 26 -6.63 -1.09 0.72
CA VAL A 26 -7.48 -1.29 1.91
C VAL A 26 -8.51 -2.40 1.67
N GLN A 27 -9.04 -2.52 0.45
CA GLN A 27 -9.97 -3.59 0.10
C GLN A 27 -9.33 -4.98 0.21
N THR A 28 -8.03 -5.14 -0.12
CA THR A 28 -7.30 -6.40 0.10
C THR A 28 -7.25 -6.80 1.57
N LEU A 29 -7.16 -5.86 2.51
CA LEU A 29 -7.23 -6.19 3.94
C LEU A 29 -8.60 -6.77 4.35
N LYS A 30 -9.66 -6.43 3.62
CA LYS A 30 -11.04 -6.87 3.89
C LYS A 30 -11.37 -8.20 3.26
N ASP A 31 -11.02 -8.38 1.98
CA ASP A 31 -11.43 -9.55 1.18
C ASP A 31 -10.31 -10.56 0.89
N GLY A 32 -9.05 -10.22 1.20
CA GLY A 32 -7.89 -11.07 0.94
C GLY A 32 -7.52 -11.21 -0.54
N ILE A 33 -8.21 -10.54 -1.46
CA ILE A 33 -7.90 -10.58 -2.90
C ILE A 33 -6.66 -9.74 -3.16
N LEU A 34 -5.64 -10.34 -3.75
CA LEU A 34 -4.37 -9.67 -4.04
C LEU A 34 -4.52 -8.75 -5.26
N ARG A 35 -4.05 -7.51 -5.12
CA ARG A 35 -4.15 -6.45 -6.14
C ARG A 35 -2.78 -5.89 -6.54
N GLY A 36 -1.71 -6.52 -6.06
CA GLY A 36 -0.33 -6.06 -6.19
C GLY A 36 -0.01 -4.91 -5.24
N PHE A 37 1.28 -4.58 -5.13
CA PHE A 37 1.78 -3.57 -4.21
C PHE A 37 2.96 -2.83 -4.83
N TRP A 38 2.69 -1.62 -5.28
CA TRP A 38 3.65 -0.63 -5.77
C TRP A 38 3.86 0.41 -4.69
N SER A 39 5.03 1.05 -4.68
CA SER A 39 5.35 2.08 -3.71
C SER A 39 6.24 3.13 -4.33
N ALA A 40 6.10 4.37 -3.86
CA ALA A 40 7.05 5.43 -4.15
C ALA A 40 8.46 5.03 -3.70
N GLU A 41 9.46 5.73 -4.23
CA GLU A 41 10.85 5.47 -3.84
C GLU A 41 11.02 5.66 -2.33
N PRO A 42 11.68 4.71 -1.63
CA PRO A 42 11.92 4.86 -0.21
C PRO A 42 12.84 6.05 0.06
N GLU A 43 12.34 7.03 0.82
CA GLU A 43 13.18 8.09 1.36
C GLU A 43 13.96 7.61 2.59
N SER A 44 15.10 8.25 2.89
CA SER A 44 15.92 7.89 4.05
C SER A 44 15.11 8.03 5.35
N GLY A 45 14.88 6.90 6.01
CA GLY A 45 14.09 6.82 7.25
C GLY A 45 12.60 6.50 7.04
N ASN A 46 12.05 6.63 5.83
CA ASN A 46 10.67 6.24 5.56
C ASN A 46 10.58 4.76 5.13
N LYS A 47 10.25 3.88 6.08
CA LYS A 47 10.07 2.44 5.81
C LYS A 47 8.75 2.11 5.10
N ARG A 48 7.81 3.06 5.06
CA ARG A 48 6.43 2.86 4.59
C ARG A 48 6.00 4.01 3.67
N PRO A 49 6.65 4.16 2.51
CA PRO A 49 6.29 5.17 1.53
C PRO A 49 4.86 4.99 1.03
N ASP A 50 4.31 6.04 0.43
CA ASP A 50 3.00 5.98 -0.21
C ASP A 50 2.96 4.84 -1.22
N SER A 51 1.88 4.06 -1.17
CA SER A 51 1.81 2.77 -1.88
C SER A 51 0.45 2.51 -2.50
N TRP A 52 0.42 1.83 -3.63
CA TRP A 52 -0.81 1.65 -4.40
C TRP A 52 -0.86 0.27 -5.07
N CYS A 53 -2.03 -0.10 -5.56
CA CYS A 53 -2.25 -1.38 -6.23
C CYS A 53 -1.82 -1.31 -7.71
N SER A 54 -1.74 -2.47 -8.39
CA SER A 54 -1.36 -2.51 -9.81
C SER A 54 -2.34 -1.81 -10.75
N GLY A 55 -3.63 -1.74 -10.38
CA GLY A 55 -4.61 -0.97 -11.16
C GLY A 55 -4.35 0.54 -11.10
N CYS A 56 -3.91 1.05 -9.94
CA CYS A 56 -3.53 2.46 -9.82
C CYS A 56 -2.22 2.75 -10.57
N GLU A 57 -1.27 1.82 -10.54
CA GLU A 57 -0.03 1.91 -11.32
C GLU A 57 -0.34 2.04 -12.83
N GLU A 58 -1.31 1.27 -13.33
CA GLU A 58 -1.74 1.37 -14.73
C GLU A 58 -2.33 2.75 -15.06
N MET A 59 -3.11 3.35 -14.15
CA MET A 59 -3.69 4.69 -14.34
C MET A 59 -2.62 5.78 -14.41
N VAL A 60 -1.60 5.70 -13.56
CA VAL A 60 -0.46 6.63 -13.58
C VAL A 60 0.36 6.47 -14.86
N ASN A 61 0.62 5.23 -15.29
CA ASN A 61 1.34 4.97 -16.53
C ASN A 61 0.59 5.45 -17.79
N LYS A 62 -0.74 5.40 -17.80
CA LYS A 62 -1.56 6.00 -18.88
C LYS A 62 -1.38 7.51 -19.00
N SER A 63 -0.98 8.16 -17.91
CA SER A 63 -0.77 9.61 -17.82
C SER A 63 0.70 9.99 -18.00
N GLY A 64 1.55 9.08 -18.50
CA GLY A 64 2.97 9.34 -18.70
C GLY A 64 3.84 9.19 -17.44
N GLY A 65 3.30 8.59 -16.38
CA GLY A 65 4.00 8.38 -15.11
C GLY A 65 3.64 9.38 -14.02
N ASP A 66 2.75 10.34 -14.32
CA ASP A 66 2.32 11.37 -13.37
C ASP A 66 0.93 11.08 -12.80
N TRP A 67 0.75 11.42 -11.52
CA TRP A 67 -0.56 11.47 -10.89
C TRP A 67 -1.34 12.69 -11.37
N ASN A 68 -2.64 12.51 -11.57
CA ASN A 68 -3.58 13.53 -12.03
C ASN A 68 -4.96 13.28 -11.41
N ASP A 69 -5.91 14.20 -11.62
CA ASP A 69 -7.25 14.14 -11.03
C ASP A 69 -7.96 12.79 -11.26
N GLU A 70 -7.78 12.17 -12.43
CA GLU A 70 -8.40 10.87 -12.76
C GLU A 70 -7.77 9.73 -11.97
N SER A 71 -6.44 9.62 -11.97
CA SER A 71 -5.72 8.57 -11.25
C SER A 71 -5.83 8.73 -9.73
N GLU A 72 -5.84 9.96 -9.22
CA GLU A 72 -6.08 10.28 -7.80
C GLU A 72 -7.50 9.94 -7.37
N SER A 73 -8.50 10.30 -8.18
CA SER A 73 -9.91 9.97 -7.92
C SER A 73 -10.12 8.45 -7.93
N PHE A 74 -9.50 7.75 -8.87
CA PHE A 74 -9.52 6.29 -8.94
C PHE A 74 -8.85 5.66 -7.71
N ALA A 75 -7.66 6.15 -7.33
CA ALA A 75 -6.93 5.66 -6.17
C ALA A 75 -7.69 5.88 -4.86
N GLY A 76 -8.41 7.01 -4.73
CA GLY A 76 -9.21 7.32 -3.55
C GLY A 76 -8.40 7.16 -2.27
N VAL A 77 -7.26 7.86 -2.19
CA VAL A 77 -6.22 7.69 -1.16
C VAL A 77 -6.82 7.60 0.25
N LYS A 78 -6.32 6.63 1.02
CA LYS A 78 -6.70 6.32 2.39
C LYS A 78 -5.50 6.38 3.29
N LEU A 79 -5.69 7.00 4.45
CA LEU A 79 -4.75 6.94 5.55
C LEU A 79 -4.97 5.62 6.32
N ILE A 80 -3.90 4.86 6.54
CA ILE A 80 -3.88 3.66 7.37
C ILE A 80 -2.72 3.70 8.36
N CYS A 81 -2.76 2.80 9.34
CA CYS A 81 -1.67 2.64 10.29
C CYS A 81 -0.53 1.77 9.73
N GLY A 82 0.68 1.95 10.27
CA GLY A 82 1.87 1.22 9.83
C GLY A 82 1.74 -0.30 9.93
N ALA A 83 1.03 -0.81 10.94
CA ALA A 83 0.75 -2.24 11.06
C ALA A 83 -0.16 -2.77 9.94
N CYS A 84 -1.23 -2.04 9.60
CA CYS A 84 -2.09 -2.38 8.46
C CYS A 84 -1.33 -2.32 7.13
N TYR A 85 -0.43 -1.35 6.98
CA TYR A 85 0.44 -1.21 5.82
C TYR A 85 1.36 -2.43 5.67
N ASP A 86 2.05 -2.84 6.74
CA ASP A 86 2.99 -3.97 6.70
C ASP A 86 2.23 -5.27 6.37
N ARG A 87 1.04 -5.45 6.95
CA ARG A 87 0.16 -6.59 6.67
C ARG A 87 -0.24 -6.67 5.21
N VAL A 88 -0.74 -5.57 4.62
CA VAL A 88 -1.21 -5.61 3.23
C VAL A 88 -0.07 -5.72 2.22
N LYS A 89 1.09 -5.14 2.54
CA LYS A 89 2.33 -5.34 1.79
C LYS A 89 2.73 -6.81 1.78
N GLN A 90 2.72 -7.46 2.95
CA GLN A 90 3.03 -8.87 3.07
C GLN A 90 2.08 -9.75 2.24
N LEU A 91 0.76 -9.55 2.38
CA LEU A 91 -0.26 -10.29 1.61
C LEU A 91 0.01 -10.25 0.09
N ASN A 92 0.33 -9.06 -0.43
CA ASN A 92 0.53 -8.87 -1.87
C ASN A 92 1.91 -9.33 -2.38
N LEU A 93 2.92 -9.43 -1.52
CA LEU A 93 4.27 -9.86 -1.90
C LEU A 93 4.54 -11.36 -1.66
N GLU A 94 3.80 -12.01 -0.75
CA GLU A 94 4.04 -13.41 -0.35
C GLU A 94 3.54 -14.48 -1.33
N SER A 95 2.87 -14.11 -2.43
CA SER A 95 2.44 -15.05 -3.49
C SER A 95 3.59 -15.69 -4.31
N LYS A 96 4.85 -15.55 -3.88
CA LYS A 96 5.99 -16.27 -4.45
C LYS A 96 6.25 -17.64 -3.80
N LYS A 97 5.43 -18.12 -2.86
CA LYS A 97 5.57 -19.49 -2.33
C LYS A 97 5.11 -20.50 -3.37
N LYS A 98 6.11 -21.14 -3.97
CA LYS A 98 5.99 -22.11 -5.03
C LYS A 98 5.35 -23.39 -4.49
N TRP A 99 4.37 -23.92 -5.24
CA TRP A 99 3.55 -25.09 -4.88
C TRP A 99 4.36 -26.36 -4.53
N TRP A 100 5.61 -26.47 -5.00
CA TRP A 100 6.52 -27.59 -4.73
C TRP A 100 7.20 -27.60 -3.36
N GLN A 101 6.95 -26.61 -2.48
CA GLN A 101 7.44 -26.63 -1.09
C GLN A 101 6.42 -27.18 -0.08
N VAL A 102 5.21 -27.51 -0.54
CA VAL A 102 4.09 -27.91 0.34
C VAL A 102 3.81 -29.41 0.29
N TRP A 103 4.40 -30.15 -0.65
CA TRP A 103 4.28 -31.61 -0.73
C TRP A 103 5.64 -32.25 -0.48
N ARG A 104 5.77 -32.96 0.64
CA ARG A 104 6.85 -33.90 0.95
C ARG A 104 6.24 -35.24 1.34
#